data_AF-A0A2R6T5Q6-F1
#
_entry.id   AF-A0A2R6T5Q6-F1
#
_cell.length_a   1.000
_cell.length_b   1.000
_cell.length_c   1.000
_cell.angle_alpha   90.00
_cell.angle_beta   90.00
_cell.angle_gamma   90.00
#
_symmetry.space_group_name_H-M   'P 1'
#
loop_
_entity.id
_entity.type
_entity.pdbx_description
1 polymer ?
#
loop_
_entity_poly.entity_id
_entity_poly.type
_entity_poly.pdbx_seq_one_letter_code
_entity_poly.pdbx_strand_id
1 'polypeptide(L)'
;MKGDSRSKGTNNQKRILAKQIQNLNKHLPKKKKTLKELLKEEKPSLKTKDNEKILLEKKELKKISEKLPNHFHNKLKIPIYIEAGKKFGKGSYRIKGKAEARLIRRLLDKEKDISKKEIFLNRIEVRKIRNQLRTTTKYMFTVDLSEITNKKKNEMGRTKRR
;
A
#
# COMPACT_ATOMS: atom_id res chain seq x y z
N MET A 1 -0.92 41.11 -17.80
CA MET A 1 -0.84 39.96 -16.87
C MET A 1 -1.54 38.74 -17.50
N LYS A 2 -0.81 37.88 -18.23
CA LYS A 2 -1.40 36.65 -18.80
C LYS A 2 -1.25 35.52 -17.78
N GLY A 3 -2.34 35.20 -17.08
CA GLY A 3 -2.40 34.07 -16.16
C GLY A 3 -2.11 32.76 -16.90
N ASP A 4 -1.12 32.02 -16.41
CA ASP A 4 -0.54 30.85 -17.07
C ASP A 4 -1.57 29.69 -17.15
N SER A 5 -2.24 29.59 -18.30
CA SER A 5 -3.20 28.53 -18.64
C SER A 5 -2.60 27.12 -18.60
N ARG A 6 -1.26 27.01 -18.55
CA ARG A 6 -0.52 25.74 -18.51
C ARG A 6 -0.59 25.03 -17.14
N SER A 7 -0.71 25.77 -16.03
CA SER A 7 -0.78 25.16 -14.69
C SER A 7 -2.12 24.45 -14.46
N LYS A 8 -3.23 25.02 -14.97
CA LYS A 8 -4.60 24.47 -14.84
C LYS A 8 -4.75 23.09 -15.48
N GLY A 9 -4.13 22.85 -16.65
CA GLY A 9 -4.21 21.57 -17.37
C GLY A 9 -3.53 20.41 -16.63
N THR A 10 -2.40 20.66 -15.95
CA THR A 10 -1.70 19.62 -15.17
C THR A 10 -2.42 19.29 -13.86
N ASN A 11 -3.04 20.29 -13.22
CA ASN A 11 -3.84 20.08 -12.02
C ASN A 11 -5.11 19.26 -12.29
N ASN A 12 -5.78 19.49 -13.43
CA ASN A 12 -6.94 18.69 -13.83
C ASN A 12 -6.58 17.23 -14.08
N GLN A 13 -5.47 16.95 -14.78
CA GLN A 13 -4.99 15.58 -15.01
C GLN A 13 -4.63 14.86 -13.70
N LYS A 14 -3.91 15.53 -12.79
CA LYS A 14 -3.62 15.00 -11.44
C LYS A 14 -4.89 14.66 -10.68
N ARG A 15 -5.90 15.54 -10.75
CA ARG A 15 -7.20 15.35 -10.07
C ARG A 15 -7.99 14.18 -10.65
N ILE A 16 -8.01 14.00 -11.98
CA ILE A 16 -8.66 12.87 -12.64
C ILE A 16 -7.97 11.56 -12.25
N LEU A 17 -6.63 11.49 -12.32
CA LEU A 17 -5.90 10.29 -11.94
C LEU A 17 -6.07 9.95 -10.45
N ALA A 18 -6.06 10.96 -9.58
CA ALA A 18 -6.34 10.76 -8.16
C ALA A 18 -7.72 10.13 -7.93
N LYS A 19 -8.76 10.60 -8.64
CA LYS A 19 -10.11 9.99 -8.58
C LYS A 19 -10.12 8.55 -9.10
N GLN A 20 -9.43 8.26 -10.20
CA GLN A 20 -9.33 6.90 -10.74
C GLN A 20 -8.66 5.95 -9.73
N ILE A 21 -7.60 6.39 -9.06
CA ILE A 21 -6.90 5.58 -8.04
C ILE A 21 -7.75 5.42 -6.78
N GLN A 22 -8.48 6.45 -6.37
CA GLN A 22 -9.47 6.32 -5.30
C GLN A 22 -10.54 5.28 -5.64
N ASN A 23 -11.02 5.26 -6.88
CA ASN A 23 -11.99 4.27 -7.36
C ASN A 23 -11.41 2.85 -7.41
N LEU A 24 -10.15 2.68 -7.86
CA LEU A 24 -9.47 1.39 -7.84
C LEU A 24 -9.24 0.84 -6.43
N ASN A 25 -9.16 1.72 -5.42
CA ASN A 25 -8.98 1.37 -4.02
C ASN A 25 -10.30 1.39 -3.22
N LYS A 26 -11.46 1.41 -3.89
CA LYS A 26 -12.77 1.47 -3.20
C LYS A 26 -13.03 0.31 -2.25
N HIS A 27 -12.46 -0.86 -2.53
CA HIS A 27 -12.54 -2.08 -1.71
C HIS A 27 -11.73 -2.01 -0.42
N LEU A 28 -10.88 -0.99 -0.24
CA LEU A 28 -10.06 -0.86 0.95
C LEU A 28 -10.89 -0.32 2.13
N PRO A 29 -10.64 -0.83 3.35
CA PRO A 29 -11.38 -0.40 4.53
C PRO A 29 -11.15 1.08 4.84
N LYS A 30 -12.21 1.77 5.29
CA LYS A 30 -12.18 3.20 5.60
C LYS A 30 -11.29 3.50 6.80
N LYS A 31 -11.28 2.60 7.78
CA LYS A 31 -10.45 2.68 8.99
C LYS A 31 -9.72 1.37 9.21
N LYS A 32 -8.42 1.47 9.45
CA LYS A 32 -7.60 0.36 9.95
C LYS A 32 -7.69 0.30 11.47
N LYS A 33 -7.52 -0.89 12.03
CA LYS A 33 -7.32 -1.12 13.46
C LYS A 33 -5.90 -1.61 13.71
N THR A 34 -5.38 -1.34 14.90
CA THR A 34 -4.09 -1.88 15.35
C THR A 34 -4.20 -3.38 15.60
N LEU A 35 -3.07 -4.09 15.53
CA LEU A 35 -3.02 -5.49 15.90
C LEU A 35 -3.50 -5.71 17.36
N LYS A 36 -3.12 -4.82 18.29
CA LYS A 36 -3.55 -4.92 19.70
C LYS A 36 -5.07 -4.84 19.85
N GLU A 37 -5.73 -3.93 19.15
CA GLU A 37 -7.20 -3.83 19.18
C GLU A 37 -7.84 -5.10 18.65
N LEU A 38 -7.37 -5.59 17.51
CA LEU A 38 -7.94 -6.76 16.84
C LEU A 38 -7.74 -8.06 17.62
N LEU A 39 -6.65 -8.20 18.38
CA LEU A 39 -6.41 -9.38 19.22
C LEU A 39 -7.38 -9.47 20.41
N LYS A 40 -7.96 -8.34 20.84
CA LYS A 40 -8.96 -8.30 21.91
C LYS A 40 -10.38 -8.62 21.42
N GLU A 41 -10.62 -8.59 20.12
CA GLU A 41 -11.94 -8.81 19.55
C GLU A 41 -12.28 -10.30 19.51
N GLU A 42 -13.46 -10.66 20.01
CA GLU A 42 -13.97 -12.02 19.89
C GLU A 42 -14.28 -12.39 18.42
N LYS A 43 -14.66 -11.42 17.59
CA LYS A 43 -14.84 -11.60 16.14
C LYS A 43 -14.13 -10.45 15.40
N PRO A 44 -12.80 -10.56 15.18
CA PRO A 44 -12.01 -9.47 14.64
C PRO A 44 -12.52 -9.03 13.26
N SER A 45 -12.80 -7.75 13.12
CA SER A 45 -13.36 -7.22 11.89
C SER A 45 -13.01 -5.76 11.62
N LEU A 46 -13.07 -5.38 10.34
CA LEU A 46 -12.91 -4.02 9.85
C LEU A 46 -14.21 -3.53 9.22
N LYS A 47 -14.44 -2.21 9.24
CA LYS A 47 -15.57 -1.59 8.56
C LYS A 47 -15.13 -1.01 7.21
N THR A 48 -15.89 -1.30 6.15
CA THR A 48 -15.71 -0.67 4.83
C THR A 48 -16.25 0.76 4.83
N LYS A 49 -16.19 1.44 3.68
CA LYS A 49 -16.83 2.76 3.52
C LYS A 49 -18.35 2.68 3.61
N ASP A 50 -18.92 1.55 3.21
CA ASP A 50 -20.36 1.30 3.12
C ASP A 50 -20.91 0.60 4.39
N ASN A 51 -20.20 0.73 5.52
CA ASN A 51 -20.50 0.09 6.80
C ASN A 51 -20.53 -1.44 6.81
N GLU A 52 -20.14 -2.10 5.71
CA GLU A 52 -19.98 -3.56 5.68
C GLU A 52 -18.83 -4.02 6.59
N LYS A 53 -18.95 -5.25 7.11
CA LYS A 53 -17.93 -5.87 7.95
C LYS A 53 -17.06 -6.81 7.13
N ILE A 54 -15.75 -6.55 7.14
CA ILE A 54 -14.73 -7.49 6.67
C ILE A 54 -14.23 -8.29 7.87
N LEU A 55 -14.55 -9.58 7.92
CA LEU A 55 -14.03 -10.49 8.94
C LEU A 55 -12.53 -10.76 8.71
N LEU A 56 -11.79 -10.87 9.81
CA LEU A 56 -10.38 -11.21 9.82
C LEU A 56 -10.18 -12.56 10.50
N GLU A 57 -9.27 -13.36 9.95
CA GLU A 57 -8.92 -14.66 10.53
C GLU A 57 -8.08 -14.47 11.79
N LYS A 58 -8.62 -14.89 12.94
CA LYS A 58 -7.90 -14.85 14.24
C LYS A 58 -6.53 -15.52 14.17
N LYS A 59 -6.42 -16.65 13.46
CA LYS A 59 -5.15 -17.38 13.30
C LYS A 59 -4.06 -16.54 12.61
N GLU A 60 -4.44 -15.71 11.64
CA GLU A 60 -3.49 -14.80 10.99
C GLU A 60 -3.02 -13.71 11.96
N LEU A 61 -3.93 -13.14 12.75
CA LEU A 61 -3.60 -12.13 13.75
C LEU A 61 -2.67 -12.69 14.84
N LYS A 62 -2.94 -13.91 15.33
CA LYS A 62 -2.06 -14.61 16.28
C LYS A 62 -0.67 -14.85 15.69
N LYS A 63 -0.60 -15.37 14.46
CA LYS A 63 0.66 -15.55 13.74
C LYS A 63 1.46 -14.25 13.61
N ILE A 64 0.79 -13.14 13.30
CA ILE A 64 1.43 -11.82 13.24
C ILE A 64 2.00 -11.44 14.62
N SER A 65 1.24 -11.68 15.69
CA SER A 65 1.64 -11.34 17.06
C SER A 65 2.87 -12.11 17.53
N GLU A 66 2.99 -13.39 17.15
CA GLU A 66 4.15 -14.25 17.45
C GLU A 66 5.40 -13.80 16.69
N LYS A 67 5.23 -13.33 15.44
CA LYS A 67 6.35 -12.90 14.60
C LYS A 67 6.84 -11.49 14.89
N LEU A 68 6.11 -10.67 15.65
CA LEU A 68 6.50 -9.29 15.97
C LEU A 68 6.62 -9.04 17.48
N PRO A 69 7.66 -8.31 17.93
CA PRO A 69 7.72 -7.86 19.32
C PRO A 69 6.49 -7.04 19.74
N ASN A 70 6.05 -7.19 21.00
CA ASN A 70 4.82 -6.59 21.54
C ASN A 70 4.73 -5.06 21.34
N HIS A 71 5.85 -4.33 21.37
CA HIS A 71 5.86 -2.89 21.16
C HIS A 71 5.41 -2.45 19.75
N PHE A 72 5.39 -3.37 18.77
CA PHE A 72 4.82 -3.11 17.45
C PHE A 72 3.31 -3.34 17.37
N HIS A 73 2.69 -4.04 18.32
CA HIS A 73 1.27 -4.40 18.24
C HIS A 73 0.35 -3.18 18.27
N ASN A 74 0.77 -2.09 18.92
CA ASN A 74 0.06 -0.79 18.90
C ASN A 74 0.31 0.03 17.63
N LYS A 75 1.33 -0.33 16.85
CA LYS A 75 1.80 0.46 15.70
C LYS A 75 1.37 -0.17 14.38
N LEU A 76 1.36 -1.50 14.29
CA LEU A 76 0.96 -2.24 13.11
C LEU A 76 -0.54 -2.12 12.90
N LYS A 77 -0.95 -1.51 11.78
CA LYS A 77 -2.36 -1.35 11.41
C LYS A 77 -2.76 -2.33 10.31
N ILE A 78 -3.89 -3.01 10.51
CA ILE A 78 -4.43 -4.03 9.60
C ILE A 78 -5.56 -3.42 8.74
N PRO A 79 -5.61 -3.75 7.43
CA PRO A 79 -4.75 -4.71 6.75
C PRO A 79 -3.43 -4.08 6.30
N ILE A 80 -2.41 -4.92 6.15
CA ILE A 80 -1.14 -4.53 5.56
C ILE A 80 -1.36 -4.34 4.05
N TYR A 81 -0.90 -3.21 3.52
CA TYR A 81 -1.08 -2.92 2.11
C TYR A 81 0.11 -3.40 1.28
N ILE A 82 -0.21 -4.20 0.27
CA ILE A 82 0.70 -4.64 -0.78
C ILE A 82 0.52 -3.66 -1.93
N GLU A 83 1.40 -2.68 -2.01
CA GLU A 83 1.33 -1.60 -2.99
C GLU A 83 1.77 -2.11 -4.36
N ALA A 84 0.86 -2.02 -5.33
CA ALA A 84 1.14 -2.21 -6.74
C ALA A 84 1.25 -0.82 -7.38
N GLY A 85 2.31 -0.57 -8.13
CA GLY A 85 2.54 0.72 -8.77
C GLY A 85 3.56 0.60 -9.89
N LYS A 86 3.39 1.40 -10.95
CA LYS A 86 4.22 1.34 -12.16
C LYS A 86 5.71 1.54 -11.86
N LYS A 87 6.04 2.44 -10.95
CA LYS A 87 7.41 2.79 -10.55
C LYS A 87 8.24 1.66 -9.96
N PHE A 88 7.61 0.56 -9.54
CA PHE A 88 8.33 -0.57 -8.95
C PHE A 88 8.81 -1.58 -10.02
N GLY A 89 8.36 -1.44 -11.27
CA GLY A 89 8.57 -2.42 -12.33
C GLY A 89 7.47 -3.49 -12.38
N LYS A 90 7.38 -4.18 -13.51
CA LYS A 90 6.34 -5.19 -13.76
C LYS A 90 6.50 -6.37 -12.79
N GLY A 91 5.47 -6.63 -11.99
CA GLY A 91 5.47 -7.74 -11.03
C GLY A 91 6.23 -7.47 -9.72
N SER A 92 6.60 -6.22 -9.48
CA SER A 92 7.16 -5.78 -8.21
C SER A 92 6.11 -5.09 -7.36
N TYR A 93 6.16 -5.33 -6.06
CA TYR A 93 5.25 -4.77 -5.07
C TYR A 93 6.06 -4.13 -3.95
N ARG A 94 5.44 -3.19 -3.24
CA ARG A 94 6.04 -2.57 -2.07
C ARG A 94 5.16 -2.73 -0.85
N ILE A 95 5.76 -2.97 0.31
CA ILE A 95 5.11 -2.83 1.61
C ILE A 95 5.86 -1.76 2.39
N LYS A 96 5.13 -0.74 2.84
CA LYS A 96 5.66 0.42 3.55
C LYS A 96 5.21 0.42 5.01
N GLY A 97 6.12 0.85 5.88
CA GLY A 97 5.94 0.93 7.32
C GLY A 97 6.96 0.06 8.06
N LYS A 98 7.48 0.55 9.19
CA LYS A 98 8.54 -0.14 9.95
C LYS A 98 8.04 -1.49 10.50
N ALA A 99 6.82 -1.51 11.04
CA ALA A 99 6.24 -2.72 11.61
C ALA A 99 5.90 -3.74 10.51
N GLU A 100 5.28 -3.25 9.45
CA GLU A 100 4.86 -3.99 8.27
C GLU A 100 6.06 -4.64 7.59
N ALA A 101 7.09 -3.86 7.25
CA ALA A 101 8.28 -4.37 6.58
C ALA A 101 9.04 -5.37 7.45
N ARG A 102 9.13 -5.13 8.78
CA ARG A 102 9.76 -6.07 9.71
C ARG A 102 9.02 -7.40 9.80
N LEU A 103 7.69 -7.38 9.86
CA LEU A 103 6.89 -8.60 9.86
C LEU A 103 7.15 -9.40 8.58
N ILE A 104 7.06 -8.75 7.42
CA ILE A 104 7.18 -9.41 6.12
C ILE A 104 8.58 -10.01 5.95
N ARG A 105 9.62 -9.30 6.40
CA ARG A 105 10.99 -9.85 6.48
C ARG A 105 11.05 -11.15 7.27
N ARG A 106 10.45 -11.18 8.46
CA ARG A 106 10.41 -12.38 9.32
C ARG A 106 9.54 -13.52 8.76
N LEU A 107 8.55 -13.23 7.92
CA LEU A 107 7.73 -14.26 7.26
C LEU A 107 8.38 -14.85 6.01
N LEU A 108 9.38 -14.16 5.46
CA LEU A 108 10.16 -14.57 4.29
C LEU A 108 11.58 -15.00 4.65
N ASP A 109 11.89 -15.09 5.95
CA ASP A 109 13.23 -15.40 6.48
C ASP A 109 14.32 -14.47 5.93
N LYS A 110 13.97 -13.20 5.68
CA LYS A 110 14.84 -12.13 5.20
C LYS A 110 15.20 -11.17 6.33
N GLU A 111 16.08 -11.60 7.22
CA GLU A 111 16.47 -10.78 8.38
C GLU A 111 17.43 -9.62 8.06
N LYS A 112 17.92 -9.55 6.81
CA LYS A 112 18.70 -8.41 6.33
C LYS A 112 17.82 -7.14 6.28
N ASP A 113 18.40 -5.99 6.58
CA ASP A 113 17.75 -4.67 6.48
C ASP A 113 16.55 -4.40 7.41
N ILE A 114 16.52 -4.96 8.63
CA ILE A 114 15.42 -4.71 9.60
C ILE A 114 15.19 -3.22 9.90
N SER A 115 16.21 -2.37 9.73
CA SER A 115 16.12 -0.91 9.90
C SER A 115 15.31 -0.21 8.81
N LYS A 116 15.20 -0.78 7.61
CA LYS A 116 14.49 -0.17 6.48
C LYS A 116 12.98 -0.19 6.72
N LYS A 117 12.35 0.97 6.55
CA LYS A 117 10.90 1.19 6.75
C LYS A 117 10.04 0.69 5.59
N GLU A 118 10.62 0.02 4.60
CA GLU A 118 9.90 -0.57 3.47
C GLU A 118 10.63 -1.82 2.95
N ILE A 119 9.90 -2.65 2.21
CA ILE A 119 10.41 -3.84 1.52
C ILE A 119 9.77 -3.95 0.13
N PHE A 120 10.58 -4.32 -0.86
CA PHE A 120 10.13 -4.64 -2.21
C PHE A 120 10.05 -6.15 -2.37
N LEU A 121 8.98 -6.61 -3.01
CA LEU A 121 8.65 -8.02 -3.17
C LEU A 121 8.40 -8.35 -4.64
N ASN A 122 8.81 -9.53 -5.06
CA ASN A 122 8.38 -10.11 -6.33
C ASN A 122 7.04 -10.86 -6.19
N ARG A 123 6.48 -11.32 -7.31
CA ARG A 123 5.21 -12.07 -7.34
C ARG A 123 5.21 -13.34 -6.48
N ILE A 124 6.33 -14.07 -6.45
CA ILE A 124 6.45 -15.33 -5.69
C ILE A 124 6.39 -15.04 -4.19
N GLU A 125 7.08 -14.00 -3.74
CA GLU A 125 7.09 -13.57 -2.33
C GLU A 125 5.73 -13.05 -1.90
N VAL A 126 5.06 -12.25 -2.75
CA VAL A 126 3.69 -11.81 -2.48
C VAL A 126 2.75 -13.01 -2.37
N ARG A 127 2.89 -14.03 -3.23
CA ARG A 127 2.11 -15.27 -3.12
C ARG A 127 2.37 -15.98 -1.79
N LYS A 128 3.63 -16.11 -1.37
CA LYS A 128 3.99 -16.69 -0.06
C LYS A 128 3.33 -15.93 1.10
N ILE A 129 3.35 -14.60 1.07
CA ILE A 129 2.68 -13.77 2.08
C ILE A 129 1.16 -13.97 2.04
N ARG A 130 0.54 -13.91 0.86
CA ARG A 130 -0.92 -14.04 0.69
C ARG A 130 -1.45 -15.41 1.10
N ASN A 131 -0.65 -16.47 0.98
CA ASN A 131 -0.98 -17.80 1.46
C ASN A 131 -1.04 -17.86 2.99
N GLN A 132 -0.26 -17.03 3.69
CA GLN A 132 -0.19 -17.01 5.15
C GLN A 132 -1.10 -15.96 5.79
N LEU A 133 -1.32 -14.83 5.10
CA LEU A 133 -2.00 -13.63 5.59
C LEU A 133 -3.05 -13.16 4.57
N ARG A 134 -4.07 -13.97 4.31
CA ARG A 134 -5.09 -13.73 3.29
C ARG A 134 -6.06 -12.62 3.67
N THR A 135 -6.48 -12.55 4.92
CA THR A 135 -7.48 -11.57 5.40
C THR A 135 -6.84 -10.32 5.98
N THR A 136 -5.63 -10.44 6.51
CA THR A 136 -4.87 -9.34 7.15
C THR A 136 -3.97 -8.58 6.18
N THR A 137 -3.97 -8.91 4.88
CA THR A 137 -3.33 -8.15 3.81
C THR A 137 -4.31 -7.77 2.70
N LYS A 138 -4.06 -6.64 2.03
CA LYS A 138 -4.84 -6.20 0.85
C LYS A 138 -3.93 -5.56 -0.19
N TYR A 139 -4.24 -5.74 -1.47
CA TYR A 139 -3.61 -4.99 -2.55
C TYR A 139 -4.11 -3.55 -2.55
N MET A 140 -3.18 -2.61 -2.75
CA MET A 140 -3.46 -1.19 -2.93
C MET A 140 -2.79 -0.70 -4.21
N PHE A 141 -3.55 -0.06 -5.08
CA PHE A 141 -2.99 0.58 -6.26
C PHE A 141 -2.41 1.94 -5.88
N THR A 142 -1.21 2.21 -6.36
CA THR A 142 -0.48 3.46 -6.12
C THR A 142 0.02 4.05 -7.43
N VAL A 143 0.00 5.37 -7.53
CA VAL A 143 0.59 6.13 -8.64
C VAL A 143 1.59 7.12 -8.09
N ASP A 144 2.64 7.37 -8.86
CA ASP A 144 3.54 8.47 -8.56
C ASP A 144 3.08 9.73 -9.28
N LEU A 145 2.53 10.68 -8.52
CA LEU A 145 2.03 11.94 -9.08
C LEU A 145 3.17 12.85 -9.58
N SER A 146 4.44 12.56 -9.24
CA SER A 146 5.61 13.26 -9.77
C SER A 146 5.92 12.89 -11.22
N GLU A 147 5.42 11.76 -11.74
CA GLU A 147 5.61 11.37 -13.14
C GLU A 147 4.81 12.28 -14.10
N ILE A 148 3.67 12.81 -13.64
CA ILE A 148 2.77 13.65 -14.45
C ILE A 148 3.44 14.99 -14.78
N THR A 149 4.34 15.48 -13.93
CA THR A 149 5.10 16.72 -14.18
C THR A 149 6.26 16.52 -15.15
N ASN A 150 6.86 15.32 -15.19
CA ASN A 150 8.07 15.06 -15.98
C ASN A 150 7.77 14.64 -17.43
N LYS A 151 6.65 13.96 -17.70
CA LYS A 151 6.32 13.49 -19.05
C LYS A 151 6.17 14.62 -20.08
N LYS A 152 5.68 15.80 -19.67
CA LYS A 152 5.55 16.99 -20.55
C LYS A 152 6.89 17.65 -20.92
N LYS A 153 7.93 17.58 -20.08
CA LYS A 153 9.26 18.12 -20.43
C LYS A 153 9.91 17.34 -21.57
N ASN A 154 9.76 16.02 -21.58
CA ASN A 154 10.34 15.15 -22.61
C ASN A 154 9.62 15.22 -23.96
N GLU A 155 8.31 15.50 -23.99
CA GLU A 155 7.55 15.69 -25.23
C GLU A 155 7.91 17.03 -25.92
N MET A 156 8.14 18.11 -25.17
CA MET A 156 8.55 19.42 -25.72
C MET A 156 9.98 19.46 -26.28
N GLY A 157 10.87 18.58 -25.81
CA GLY A 157 12.25 18.48 -26.33
C GLY A 157 12.34 17.83 -27.71
N ARG A 158 11.31 17.11 -28.14
CA ARG A 158 11.26 16.45 -29.46
C ARG A 158 10.66 17.33 -30.55
N THR A 159 9.78 18.28 -30.20
CA THR A 159 9.16 19.20 -31.16
C THR A 159 10.08 20.35 -31.59
N LYS A 160 11.15 20.65 -30.84
CA LYS A 160 12.13 21.71 -31.17
C LYS A 160 13.36 21.21 -31.95
N ARG A 161 13.35 19.97 -32.45
CA ARG A 161 14.44 19.38 -33.26
C ARG A 161 14.00 19.04 -34.69
N ARG A 162 12.99 19.74 -35.20
CA ARG A 162 12.58 19.74 -36.60
C ARG A 162 12.49 21.17 -37.09
#